data_AF-A0A562SQK2-F1
#
_entry.id   AF-A0A562SQK2-F1
#
_cell.length_a   1.000
_cell.length_b   1.000
_cell.length_c   1.000
_cell.angle_alpha   90.00
_cell.angle_beta   90.00
_cell.angle_gamma   90.00
#
_symmetry.space_group_name_H-M   'P 1'
#
loop_
_entity.id
_entity.type
_entity.pdbx_description
1 polymer ?
#
loop_
_entity_poly.entity_id
_entity_poly.type
_entity_poly.pdbx_seq_one_letter_code
_entity_poly.pdbx_strand_id
1 'polypeptide(L)'
;MKKLIVYASVLILAACQKENSTLTEQQALTPAQAIASKKKETCDFLKGNYNSIRRGELFADNFIAGRGKDVDKDGIPDNVDNCKSTYNPDQADSDKDGIGDACETSTSIVTTPTVTSSSWLLYLDFDGQTVSSPYWNGGVPFYATPSGFTSTEIANILAEVTNDYAAFTNIKVTTDSAAYFAAAANRRQRIIITQYHEWYGAAGGVAYIDSWTWGLEIPGFVFSKALGYSQKNVWEASSHEGGHTIGLYHQSLYDANCNWLAEYNPGGNGEAPIMGVSYNQPIGKWWIGPTTSCKTTQDDASVIAAKVR
;
A
#
# COMPACT_ATOMS: atom_id res chain seq x y z
N MET A 1 -49.88 20.99 -22.01
CA MET A 1 -48.84 22.02 -21.73
C MET A 1 -48.82 22.33 -20.24
N LYS A 2 -47.78 21.86 -19.54
CA LYS A 2 -47.12 22.51 -18.39
C LYS A 2 -45.89 21.67 -18.07
N LYS A 3 -44.72 22.24 -18.37
CA LYS A 3 -43.39 21.69 -18.10
C LYS A 3 -43.23 21.51 -16.59
N LEU A 4 -42.84 20.32 -16.15
CA LEU A 4 -42.26 20.14 -14.82
C LEU A 4 -40.75 20.00 -15.00
N ILE A 5 -40.06 21.04 -14.58
CA ILE A 5 -38.60 21.11 -14.48
C ILE A 5 -38.21 20.17 -13.34
N VAL A 6 -37.59 19.04 -13.66
CA VAL A 6 -36.91 18.22 -12.64
C VAL A 6 -35.51 18.79 -12.51
N TYR A 7 -35.28 19.50 -11.41
CA TYR A 7 -33.97 19.92 -10.96
C TYR A 7 -33.11 18.68 -10.71
N ALA A 8 -32.05 18.52 -11.50
CA ALA A 8 -30.94 17.63 -11.15
C ALA A 8 -30.27 18.20 -9.89
N SER A 9 -30.71 17.72 -8.73
CA SER A 9 -30.00 17.97 -7.47
C SER A 9 -28.93 16.89 -7.37
N VAL A 10 -27.70 17.32 -7.57
CA VAL A 10 -26.47 16.56 -7.30
C VAL A 10 -26.58 16.00 -5.89
N LEU A 11 -26.77 14.68 -5.80
CA LEU A 11 -26.66 13.96 -4.53
C LEU A 11 -25.20 13.97 -4.11
N ILE A 12 -24.87 14.91 -3.23
CA ILE A 12 -23.69 14.86 -2.37
C ILE A 12 -23.96 13.70 -1.40
N LEU A 13 -23.53 12.48 -1.77
CA LEU A 13 -23.50 11.38 -0.81
C LEU A 13 -22.34 11.63 0.15
N ALA A 14 -22.72 11.78 1.42
CA ALA A 14 -21.86 11.91 2.56
C ALA A 14 -20.83 10.78 2.62
N ALA A 15 -19.62 11.15 3.06
CA ALA A 15 -18.54 10.25 3.38
C ALA A 15 -18.98 9.19 4.41
N CYS A 16 -18.36 8.02 4.30
CA CYS A 16 -18.74 6.75 4.88
C CYS A 16 -19.17 6.80 6.36
N GLN A 17 -20.23 6.04 6.66
CA GLN A 17 -20.76 5.86 8.00
C GLN A 17 -19.87 4.90 8.81
N LYS A 18 -19.61 5.29 10.06
CA LYS A 18 -19.16 4.40 11.12
C LYS A 18 -20.16 3.24 11.25
N GLU A 19 -19.74 1.99 11.03
CA GLU A 19 -20.49 0.85 11.59
C GLU A 19 -20.32 0.88 13.11
N ASN A 20 -21.15 1.69 13.79
CA ASN A 20 -21.35 1.59 15.22
C ASN A 20 -22.13 0.30 15.49
N SER A 21 -21.44 -0.80 15.75
CA SER A 21 -22.10 -1.96 16.37
C SER A 21 -22.36 -1.64 17.84
N THR A 22 -23.61 -1.29 18.14
CA THR A 22 -24.14 -1.36 19.50
C THR A 22 -24.48 -2.81 19.77
N LEU A 23 -23.70 -3.51 20.58
CA LEU A 23 -24.05 -4.83 21.09
C LEU A 23 -24.27 -4.75 22.59
N THR A 24 -25.55 -4.73 22.97
CA THR A 24 -26.02 -5.03 24.33
C THR A 24 -25.93 -6.54 24.58
N GLU A 25 -25.25 -6.88 25.67
CA GLU A 25 -25.26 -8.10 26.50
C GLU A 25 -25.59 -9.50 25.91
N GLN A 26 -24.59 -10.38 26.10
CA GLN A 26 -24.67 -11.81 26.46
C GLN A 26 -25.32 -12.82 25.49
N GLN A 27 -24.55 -13.27 24.48
CA GLN A 27 -24.49 -14.68 24.05
C GLN A 27 -23.08 -15.02 23.53
N ALA A 28 -22.58 -16.23 23.82
CA ALA A 28 -21.23 -16.67 23.41
C ALA A 28 -21.15 -16.83 21.87
N LEU A 29 -20.29 -16.03 21.24
CA LEU A 29 -20.10 -15.96 19.78
C LEU A 29 -19.34 -17.19 19.25
N THR A 30 -19.72 -17.69 18.07
CA THR A 30 -18.91 -18.68 17.32
C THR A 30 -17.57 -18.07 16.85
N PRO A 31 -16.53 -18.85 16.51
CA PRO A 31 -15.24 -18.31 16.03
C PRO A 31 -15.36 -17.37 14.82
N ALA A 32 -16.30 -17.65 13.90
CA ALA A 32 -16.61 -16.79 12.75
C ALA A 32 -17.29 -15.47 13.18
N GLN A 33 -18.18 -15.52 14.18
CA GLN A 33 -18.86 -14.34 14.74
C GLN A 33 -17.96 -13.50 15.65
N ALA A 34 -17.00 -14.12 16.34
CA ALA A 34 -16.01 -13.45 17.20
C ALA A 34 -14.95 -12.67 16.39
N ILE A 35 -14.80 -12.96 15.09
CA ILE A 35 -13.96 -12.20 14.16
C ILE A 35 -14.79 -11.19 13.34
N ALA A 36 -16.06 -11.48 13.05
CA ALA A 36 -17.00 -10.49 12.50
C ALA A 36 -17.25 -9.31 13.45
N SER A 37 -16.97 -9.45 14.75
CA SER A 37 -16.95 -8.37 15.74
C SER A 37 -15.61 -7.61 15.82
N LYS A 38 -14.58 -8.01 15.05
CA LYS A 38 -13.29 -7.33 15.01
C LYS A 38 -13.33 -6.17 14.03
N LYS A 39 -12.65 -5.08 14.40
CA LYS A 39 -12.69 -3.80 13.68
C LYS A 39 -12.02 -3.95 12.31
N LYS A 40 -12.76 -3.59 11.26
CA LYS A 40 -12.23 -3.35 9.91
C LYS A 40 -11.97 -1.86 9.79
N GLU A 41 -10.87 -1.49 9.15
CA GLU A 41 -10.65 -0.11 8.72
C GLU A 41 -10.61 -0.08 7.20
N THR A 42 -11.07 1.03 6.64
CA THR A 42 -11.15 1.24 5.19
C THR A 42 -10.55 2.58 4.86
N CYS A 43 -9.65 2.61 3.89
CA CYS A 43 -9.09 3.85 3.43
C CYS A 43 -9.96 4.52 2.35
N ASP A 44 -10.40 5.77 2.61
CA ASP A 44 -11.12 6.59 1.62
C ASP A 44 -10.14 7.44 0.78
N PHE A 45 -9.52 6.79 -0.21
CA PHE A 45 -8.49 7.40 -1.07
C PHE A 45 -9.02 7.91 -2.43
N LEU A 46 -10.34 8.09 -2.60
CA LEU A 46 -10.97 8.30 -3.93
C LEU A 46 -10.91 9.74 -4.48
N LYS A 47 -10.21 10.68 -3.82
CA LYS A 47 -10.28 12.12 -4.14
C LYS A 47 -8.96 12.79 -4.49
N GLY A 48 -7.91 12.01 -4.75
CA GLY A 48 -6.59 12.56 -5.01
C GLY A 48 -6.19 12.69 -6.48
N ASN A 49 -6.11 13.93 -6.98
CA ASN A 49 -5.40 14.25 -8.24
C ASN A 49 -3.93 14.54 -7.92
N TYR A 50 -3.00 13.61 -8.17
CA TYR A 50 -1.58 13.87 -7.81
C TYR A 50 -0.55 13.37 -8.83
N ASN A 51 0.43 14.26 -9.05
CA ASN A 51 1.63 14.06 -9.84
C ASN A 51 2.48 12.88 -9.32
N SER A 52 3.13 12.20 -10.25
CA SER A 52 4.02 11.04 -10.12
C SER A 52 5.32 11.27 -9.34
N ILE A 53 5.34 12.18 -8.35
CA ILE A 53 6.56 12.64 -7.69
C ILE A 53 7.07 11.54 -6.75
N ARG A 54 8.17 10.87 -7.14
CA ARG A 54 8.97 10.04 -6.23
C ARG A 54 9.49 10.91 -5.10
N ARG A 55 9.70 10.32 -3.92
CA ARG A 55 10.25 10.95 -2.70
C ARG A 55 11.58 11.71 -2.93
N GLY A 56 12.26 11.51 -4.07
CA GLY A 56 13.50 12.18 -4.48
C GLY A 56 13.41 13.26 -5.58
N GLU A 57 12.24 13.60 -6.12
CA GLU A 57 12.10 14.46 -7.32
C GLU A 57 11.93 15.98 -7.04
N LEU A 58 12.32 16.49 -5.87
CA LEU A 58 12.20 17.93 -5.57
C LEU A 58 13.31 18.82 -6.18
N PHE A 59 14.23 18.29 -7.00
CA PHE A 59 15.35 19.09 -7.53
C PHE A 59 15.81 18.70 -8.95
N ALA A 60 14.97 18.81 -9.99
CA ALA A 60 15.49 18.87 -11.38
C ALA A 60 14.44 19.34 -12.40
N ASP A 61 14.03 20.60 -12.35
CA ASP A 61 13.52 21.25 -13.57
C ASP A 61 14.71 21.60 -14.47
N ASN A 62 14.79 21.01 -15.67
CA ASN A 62 15.17 21.72 -16.89
C ASN A 62 14.98 20.85 -18.16
N PHE A 63 14.01 21.28 -18.95
CA PHE A 63 13.56 20.74 -20.22
C PHE A 63 14.37 21.38 -21.38
N ILE A 64 15.06 20.59 -22.20
CA ILE A 64 15.49 21.00 -23.56
C ILE A 64 14.95 19.94 -24.53
N ALA A 65 14.01 20.37 -25.37
CA ALA A 65 13.35 19.55 -26.38
C ALA A 65 14.34 19.11 -27.48
N GLY A 66 14.43 17.81 -27.75
CA GLY A 66 15.03 17.28 -28.98
C GLY A 66 16.03 16.14 -28.82
N ARG A 67 16.52 15.85 -27.61
CA ARG A 67 17.09 14.54 -27.29
C ARG A 67 15.99 13.71 -26.64
N GLY A 68 15.90 12.42 -26.97
CA GLY A 68 15.11 11.51 -26.15
C GLY A 68 15.50 11.65 -24.68
N LYS A 69 14.63 11.22 -23.78
CA LYS A 69 14.95 11.17 -22.35
C LYS A 69 16.33 10.50 -22.18
N ASP A 70 17.16 11.06 -21.32
CA ASP A 70 18.52 10.60 -21.01
C ASP A 70 18.61 10.65 -19.48
N VAL A 71 18.29 9.52 -18.85
CA VAL A 71 18.03 9.43 -17.40
C VAL A 71 19.32 9.50 -16.58
N ASP A 72 20.42 8.96 -17.08
CA ASP A 72 21.71 8.95 -16.37
C ASP A 72 22.69 10.03 -16.83
N LYS A 73 22.33 10.78 -17.88
CA LYS A 73 23.05 11.93 -18.42
C LYS A 73 24.42 11.57 -18.99
N ASP A 74 24.52 10.38 -19.58
CA ASP A 74 25.75 9.90 -20.21
C ASP A 74 25.94 10.43 -21.64
N GLY A 75 24.89 11.05 -22.20
CA GLY A 75 24.87 11.64 -23.53
C GLY A 75 24.22 10.75 -24.60
N ILE A 76 23.76 9.55 -24.23
CA ILE A 76 23.03 8.61 -25.07
C ILE A 76 21.54 8.61 -24.67
N PRO A 77 20.60 8.84 -25.61
CA PRO A 77 19.17 8.81 -25.28
C PRO A 77 18.68 7.41 -24.86
N ASP A 78 17.80 7.33 -23.85
CA ASP A 78 17.20 6.12 -23.25
C ASP A 78 16.64 5.10 -24.26
N ASN A 79 16.27 5.54 -25.47
CA ASN A 79 15.71 4.67 -26.51
C ASN A 79 16.78 3.91 -27.30
N VAL A 80 18.05 4.30 -27.18
CA VAL A 80 19.21 3.65 -27.83
C VAL A 80 20.33 3.33 -26.84
N ASP A 81 20.14 3.65 -25.55
CA ASP A 81 21.08 3.40 -24.46
C ASP A 81 20.93 1.98 -23.89
N ASN A 82 22.04 1.22 -23.87
CA ASN A 82 22.11 -0.12 -23.30
C ASN A 82 22.19 -0.12 -21.76
N CYS A 83 22.33 1.04 -21.11
CA CYS A 83 22.27 1.22 -19.67
C CYS A 83 21.58 2.51 -19.23
N LYS A 84 20.30 2.67 -19.61
CA LYS A 84 19.36 3.80 -19.35
C LYS A 84 19.38 4.48 -17.98
N SER A 85 20.05 3.94 -16.97
CA SER A 85 20.13 4.52 -15.63
C SER A 85 21.53 4.49 -15.02
N THR A 86 22.54 4.05 -15.79
CA THR A 86 23.91 3.88 -15.31
C THR A 86 24.89 4.43 -16.33
N TYR A 87 25.45 5.59 -16.01
CA TYR A 87 26.34 6.34 -16.89
C TYR A 87 27.39 5.46 -17.59
N ASN A 88 27.28 5.29 -18.92
CA ASN A 88 28.20 4.49 -19.73
C ASN A 88 28.32 4.99 -21.20
N PRO A 89 28.94 6.17 -21.43
CA PRO A 89 28.96 6.80 -22.77
C PRO A 89 29.65 5.98 -23.87
N ASP A 90 30.41 4.95 -23.51
CA ASP A 90 31.10 4.04 -24.43
C ASP A 90 30.23 2.86 -24.89
N GLN A 91 29.07 2.63 -24.25
CA GLN A 91 28.06 1.63 -24.60
C GLN A 91 28.67 0.23 -24.75
N ALA A 92 29.66 -0.12 -23.92
CA ALA A 92 30.27 -1.45 -23.92
C ALA A 92 29.23 -2.53 -23.56
N ASP A 93 29.16 -3.57 -24.39
CA ASP A 93 28.30 -4.74 -24.25
C ASP A 93 29.12 -5.94 -24.76
N SER A 94 29.81 -6.59 -23.82
CA SER A 94 30.82 -7.59 -24.12
C SER A 94 30.23 -8.92 -24.60
N ASP A 95 29.02 -9.26 -24.18
CA ASP A 95 28.35 -10.52 -24.51
C ASP A 95 27.22 -10.38 -25.56
N LYS A 96 26.85 -9.14 -25.91
CA LYS A 96 25.92 -8.74 -26.98
C LYS A 96 24.48 -9.10 -26.69
N ASP A 97 24.07 -9.07 -25.44
CA ASP A 97 22.69 -9.34 -25.04
C ASP A 97 21.78 -8.09 -25.06
N GLY A 98 22.37 -6.90 -25.24
CA GLY A 98 21.67 -5.61 -25.30
C GLY A 98 21.61 -4.87 -23.97
N ILE A 99 22.23 -5.39 -22.90
CA ILE A 99 22.46 -4.72 -21.62
C ILE A 99 23.95 -4.35 -21.56
N GLY A 100 24.28 -3.11 -21.20
CA GLY A 100 25.68 -2.71 -21.15
C GLY A 100 26.41 -3.24 -19.92
N ASP A 101 27.71 -3.49 -20.06
CA ASP A 101 28.59 -4.02 -19.00
C ASP A 101 28.51 -3.19 -17.69
N ALA A 102 28.18 -1.89 -17.80
CA ALA A 102 28.08 -0.97 -16.68
C ALA A 102 26.82 -1.15 -15.81
N CYS A 103 25.70 -1.53 -16.42
CA CYS A 103 24.42 -1.80 -15.76
C CYS A 103 24.11 -3.29 -15.66
N GLU A 104 24.98 -4.13 -16.21
CA GLU A 104 24.92 -5.56 -16.03
C GLU A 104 25.24 -5.89 -14.57
N THR A 105 24.19 -6.14 -13.79
CA THR A 105 24.36 -6.71 -12.46
C THR A 105 24.76 -8.15 -12.65
N SER A 106 26.04 -8.47 -12.46
CA SER A 106 26.53 -9.84 -12.48
C SER A 106 25.57 -10.71 -11.66
N THR A 107 24.96 -11.67 -12.35
CA THR A 107 24.02 -12.71 -11.88
C THR A 107 22.52 -12.49 -12.11
N SER A 108 22.04 -13.19 -13.14
CA SER A 108 20.75 -13.90 -13.15
C SER A 108 20.61 -14.91 -12.00
N ILE A 109 20.84 -14.49 -10.75
CA ILE A 109 20.35 -15.20 -9.58
C ILE A 109 19.22 -14.35 -9.00
N VAL A 110 18.01 -14.90 -9.11
CA VAL A 110 16.98 -14.64 -8.12
C VAL A 110 17.55 -15.11 -6.79
N THR A 111 18.31 -14.26 -6.07
CA THR A 111 18.47 -14.47 -4.63
C THR A 111 17.11 -14.19 -4.03
N THR A 112 16.30 -15.24 -4.00
CA THR A 112 15.15 -15.34 -3.11
C THR A 112 15.68 -14.92 -1.74
N PRO A 113 15.09 -13.91 -1.07
CA PRO A 113 15.51 -13.58 0.29
C PRO A 113 15.49 -14.89 1.09
N THR A 114 16.53 -15.18 1.87
CA THR A 114 16.55 -16.40 2.69
C THR A 114 15.44 -16.28 3.74
N VAL A 115 14.24 -16.75 3.38
CA VAL A 115 13.08 -16.78 4.25
C VAL A 115 13.21 -18.02 5.09
N THR A 116 13.33 -17.81 6.39
CA THR A 116 13.29 -18.87 7.39
C THR A 116 11.89 -18.91 7.98
N SER A 117 11.52 -20.02 8.62
CA SER A 117 10.25 -20.11 9.35
C SER A 117 10.08 -19.06 10.46
N SER A 118 11.18 -18.40 10.88
CA SER A 118 11.17 -17.29 11.84
C SER A 118 10.94 -15.91 11.23
N SER A 119 11.03 -15.73 9.92
CA SER A 119 10.84 -14.42 9.28
C SER A 119 9.40 -13.92 9.39
N TRP A 120 9.23 -12.62 9.66
CA TRP A 120 7.93 -11.96 9.48
C TRP A 120 7.83 -11.51 8.03
N LEU A 121 6.79 -11.92 7.33
CA LEU A 121 6.70 -11.71 5.88
C LEU A 121 5.45 -10.92 5.49
N LEU A 122 5.66 -9.81 4.79
CA LEU A 122 4.61 -9.08 4.09
C LEU A 122 4.68 -9.43 2.61
N TYR A 123 3.69 -10.16 2.12
CA TYR A 123 3.58 -10.53 0.71
C TYR A 123 2.64 -9.58 -0.02
N LEU A 124 3.17 -8.89 -1.04
CA LEU A 124 2.40 -8.07 -1.96
C LEU A 124 2.03 -8.92 -3.19
N ASP A 125 0.75 -9.26 -3.30
CA ASP A 125 0.20 -10.12 -4.33
C ASP A 125 -0.39 -9.27 -5.46
N PHE A 126 0.35 -9.19 -6.58
CA PHE A 126 -0.05 -8.43 -7.78
C PHE A 126 -0.67 -9.31 -8.87
N ASP A 127 -0.61 -10.63 -8.70
CA ASP A 127 -0.89 -11.62 -9.75
C ASP A 127 -2.37 -12.03 -9.80
N GLY A 128 -3.13 -11.67 -8.77
CA GLY A 128 -4.53 -12.01 -8.62
C GLY A 128 -4.73 -13.31 -7.85
N GLN A 129 -5.88 -13.41 -7.19
CA GLN A 129 -6.14 -14.48 -6.24
C GLN A 129 -7.64 -14.76 -6.12
N THR A 130 -8.01 -16.04 -6.17
CA THR A 130 -9.35 -16.46 -5.73
C THR A 130 -9.41 -16.44 -4.21
N VAL A 131 -10.25 -15.57 -3.66
CA VAL A 131 -10.45 -15.40 -2.23
C VAL A 131 -11.67 -16.22 -1.82
N SER A 132 -11.45 -17.23 -1.00
CA SER A 132 -12.49 -18.11 -0.46
C SER A 132 -12.44 -18.08 1.06
N SER A 133 -12.70 -16.90 1.62
CA SER A 133 -12.60 -16.62 3.05
C SER A 133 -13.96 -16.17 3.58
N PRO A 134 -14.43 -16.70 4.73
CA PRO A 134 -15.73 -16.31 5.29
C PRO A 134 -15.76 -14.84 5.76
N TYR A 135 -14.60 -14.18 5.82
CA TYR A 135 -14.44 -12.83 6.35
C TYR A 135 -14.59 -11.72 5.31
N TRP A 136 -14.65 -12.08 4.03
CA TRP A 136 -14.76 -11.15 2.91
C TRP A 136 -16.00 -11.47 2.07
N ASN A 137 -16.62 -10.44 1.47
CA ASN A 137 -17.78 -10.58 0.59
C ASN A 137 -18.92 -11.44 1.17
N GLY A 138 -19.21 -11.29 2.47
CA GLY A 138 -20.21 -12.10 3.17
C GLY A 138 -19.95 -13.61 3.17
N GLY A 139 -18.70 -14.02 2.92
CA GLY A 139 -18.27 -15.40 2.77
C GLY A 139 -18.49 -16.01 1.39
N VAL A 140 -18.99 -15.24 0.42
CA VAL A 140 -19.10 -15.68 -0.98
C VAL A 140 -17.73 -15.56 -1.66
N PRO A 141 -17.17 -16.65 -2.21
CA PRO A 141 -15.90 -16.59 -2.91
C PRO A 141 -15.93 -15.62 -4.09
N PHE A 142 -14.83 -14.93 -4.32
CA PHE A 142 -14.68 -14.02 -5.44
C PHE A 142 -13.24 -14.05 -5.98
N TYR A 143 -13.06 -13.54 -7.19
CA TYR A 143 -11.75 -13.43 -7.81
C TYR A 143 -11.25 -11.98 -7.71
N ALA A 144 -10.15 -11.78 -6.99
CA ALA A 144 -9.39 -10.55 -7.04
C ALA A 144 -8.50 -10.60 -8.28
N THR A 145 -8.75 -9.71 -9.25
CA THR A 145 -7.99 -9.69 -10.50
C THR A 145 -6.54 -9.25 -10.27
N PRO A 146 -5.63 -9.56 -11.22
CA PRO A 146 -4.28 -9.00 -11.20
C PRO A 146 -4.31 -7.47 -11.14
N SER A 147 -3.25 -6.89 -10.59
CA SER A 147 -3.13 -5.46 -10.28
C SER A 147 -3.20 -4.52 -11.49
N GLY A 148 -2.83 -5.00 -12.68
CA GLY A 148 -2.72 -4.19 -13.90
C GLY A 148 -1.39 -3.46 -14.07
N PHE A 149 -0.42 -3.65 -13.17
CA PHE A 149 0.92 -3.08 -13.28
C PHE A 149 1.88 -3.95 -14.09
N THR A 150 2.85 -3.32 -14.74
CA THR A 150 4.01 -3.99 -15.37
C THR A 150 5.03 -4.43 -14.32
N SER A 151 5.96 -5.32 -14.68
CA SER A 151 7.02 -5.80 -13.79
C SER A 151 7.89 -4.67 -13.23
N THR A 152 8.22 -3.66 -14.04
CA THR A 152 9.00 -2.48 -13.61
C THR A 152 8.23 -1.66 -12.58
N GLU A 153 6.93 -1.48 -12.76
CA GLU A 153 6.09 -0.73 -11.82
C GLU A 153 5.92 -1.50 -10.50
N ILE A 154 5.74 -2.82 -10.57
CA ILE A 154 5.71 -3.69 -9.39
C ILE A 154 7.02 -3.60 -8.62
N ALA A 155 8.17 -3.62 -9.30
CA ALA A 155 9.48 -3.48 -8.66
C ALA A 155 9.65 -2.12 -7.95
N ASN A 156 9.18 -1.02 -8.56
CA ASN A 156 9.18 0.30 -7.90
C ASN A 156 8.29 0.32 -6.66
N ILE A 157 7.07 -0.19 -6.75
CA ILE A 157 6.13 -0.26 -5.61
C ILE A 157 6.74 -1.11 -4.49
N LEU A 158 7.27 -2.29 -4.82
CA LEU A 158 7.92 -3.18 -3.86
C LEU A 158 9.09 -2.49 -3.15
N ALA A 159 9.92 -1.74 -3.89
CA ALA A 159 11.04 -1.00 -3.31
C ALA A 159 10.58 0.05 -2.28
N GLU A 160 9.54 0.82 -2.59
CA GLU A 160 9.05 1.86 -1.66
C GLU A 160 8.36 1.26 -0.43
N VAL A 161 7.54 0.20 -0.58
CA VAL A 161 7.00 -0.52 0.59
C VAL A 161 8.13 -1.11 1.43
N THR A 162 9.15 -1.70 0.78
CA THR A 162 10.34 -2.21 1.50
C THR A 162 11.05 -1.11 2.27
N ASN A 163 11.17 0.10 1.69
CA ASN A 163 11.77 1.25 2.35
C ASN A 163 10.97 1.68 3.59
N ASP A 164 9.63 1.70 3.52
CA ASP A 164 8.80 2.04 4.69
C ASP A 164 9.02 1.05 5.83
N TYR A 165 9.17 -0.25 5.56
CA TYR A 165 9.42 -1.27 6.58
C TYR A 165 10.90 -1.48 6.93
N ALA A 166 11.84 -0.75 6.32
CA ALA A 166 13.29 -0.99 6.44
C ALA A 166 13.83 -0.87 7.87
N ALA A 167 13.18 -0.07 8.73
CA ALA A 167 13.54 0.05 10.14
C ALA A 167 13.28 -1.23 10.96
N PHE A 168 12.49 -2.17 10.45
CA PHE A 168 12.11 -3.41 11.13
C PHE A 168 12.79 -4.61 10.49
N THR A 169 14.01 -4.91 10.92
CA THR A 169 14.89 -5.93 10.30
C THR A 169 14.28 -7.33 10.19
N ASN A 170 13.31 -7.64 11.07
CA ASN A 170 12.61 -8.92 11.11
C ASN A 170 11.46 -9.03 10.09
N ILE A 171 11.00 -7.90 9.53
CA ILE A 171 10.02 -7.87 8.46
C ILE A 171 10.74 -7.96 7.13
N LYS A 172 10.25 -8.85 6.26
CA LYS A 172 10.65 -8.95 4.85
C LYS A 172 9.43 -8.69 4.00
N VAL A 173 9.55 -7.73 3.08
CA VAL A 173 8.54 -7.45 2.06
C VAL A 173 8.92 -8.19 0.78
N THR A 174 7.98 -8.84 0.13
CA THR A 174 8.26 -9.62 -1.08
C THR A 174 7.05 -9.71 -2.00
N THR A 175 7.29 -10.04 -3.26
CA THR A 175 6.29 -10.50 -4.24
C THR A 175 6.44 -11.99 -4.55
N ASP A 176 7.34 -12.71 -3.87
CA ASP A 176 7.53 -14.15 -4.07
C ASP A 176 6.55 -14.97 -3.22
N SER A 177 5.63 -15.65 -3.91
CA SER A 177 4.65 -16.52 -3.27
C SER A 177 5.28 -17.76 -2.63
N ALA A 178 6.42 -18.26 -3.14
CA ALA A 178 7.10 -19.40 -2.53
C ALA A 178 7.69 -19.03 -1.17
N ALA A 179 8.32 -17.85 -1.07
CA ALA A 179 8.73 -17.24 0.19
C ALA A 179 7.55 -17.06 1.17
N TYR A 180 6.40 -16.60 0.68
CA TYR A 180 5.16 -16.51 1.47
C TYR A 180 4.75 -17.85 2.06
N PHE A 181 4.69 -18.90 1.24
CA PHE A 181 4.26 -20.21 1.72
C PHE A 181 5.30 -20.90 2.61
N ALA A 182 6.59 -20.54 2.49
CA ALA A 182 7.66 -21.02 3.36
C ALA A 182 7.66 -20.41 4.77
N ALA A 183 7.16 -19.17 4.93
CA ALA A 183 7.00 -18.53 6.22
C ALA A 183 5.87 -19.17 7.05
N ALA A 184 5.99 -19.14 8.38
CA ALA A 184 4.95 -19.66 9.27
C ALA A 184 3.62 -18.90 9.08
N ALA A 185 2.49 -19.61 9.09
CA ALA A 185 1.18 -19.03 8.79
C ALA A 185 0.82 -17.83 9.69
N ASN A 186 1.25 -17.83 10.96
CA ASN A 186 1.02 -16.75 11.93
C ASN A 186 2.13 -15.68 11.93
N ARG A 187 3.05 -15.72 10.98
CA ARG A 187 4.11 -14.72 10.76
C ARG A 187 4.10 -14.17 9.34
N ARG A 188 3.15 -14.57 8.51
CA ARG A 188 2.98 -14.07 7.14
C ARG A 188 1.65 -13.35 7.00
N GLN A 189 1.66 -12.28 6.24
CA GLN A 189 0.47 -11.53 5.88
C GLN A 189 0.52 -11.22 4.39
N ARG A 190 -0.64 -11.34 3.74
CA ARG A 190 -0.82 -10.99 2.34
C ARG A 190 -1.59 -9.69 2.22
N ILE A 191 -1.13 -8.82 1.32
CA ILE A 191 -1.89 -7.70 0.77
C ILE A 191 -2.10 -8.01 -0.72
N ILE A 192 -3.36 -8.09 -1.16
CA ILE A 192 -3.71 -8.32 -2.56
C ILE A 192 -3.93 -6.97 -3.24
N ILE A 193 -3.09 -6.66 -4.22
CA ILE A 193 -3.24 -5.49 -5.07
C ILE A 193 -4.09 -5.90 -6.27
N THR A 194 -5.35 -5.48 -6.27
CA THR A 194 -6.33 -5.85 -7.29
C THR A 194 -6.94 -4.62 -7.94
N GLN A 195 -7.37 -4.72 -9.21
CA GLN A 195 -7.95 -3.58 -9.90
C GLN A 195 -9.28 -3.14 -9.29
N TYR A 196 -10.11 -4.10 -8.90
CA TYR A 196 -11.54 -3.86 -8.74
C TYR A 196 -12.03 -4.11 -7.30
N HIS A 197 -13.06 -3.36 -6.90
CA HIS A 197 -13.51 -3.25 -5.50
C HIS A 197 -15.03 -3.44 -5.33
N GLU A 198 -15.74 -3.91 -6.36
CA GLU A 198 -17.22 -3.99 -6.37
C GLU A 198 -17.77 -4.95 -5.33
N TRP A 199 -16.99 -5.95 -4.92
CA TRP A 199 -17.34 -6.90 -3.86
C TRP A 199 -17.21 -6.32 -2.44
N TYR A 200 -16.59 -5.14 -2.29
CA TYR A 200 -16.35 -4.51 -1.00
C TYR A 200 -17.14 -3.20 -0.81
N GLY A 201 -16.91 -2.24 -1.71
CA GLY A 201 -17.35 -0.85 -1.53
C GLY A 201 -16.29 0.13 -2.01
N ALA A 202 -16.59 1.43 -1.94
CA ALA A 202 -15.73 2.49 -2.47
C ALA A 202 -14.57 2.78 -1.48
N ALA A 203 -13.36 2.32 -1.82
CA ALA A 203 -12.15 2.45 -1.00
C ALA A 203 -10.89 2.40 -1.86
N GLY A 204 -9.76 2.88 -1.33
CA GLY A 204 -8.44 2.62 -1.93
C GLY A 204 -7.74 1.38 -1.35
N GLY A 205 -8.15 0.94 -0.16
CA GLY A 205 -7.72 -0.30 0.46
C GLY A 205 -8.57 -0.66 1.68
N VAL A 206 -8.40 -1.90 2.14
CA VAL A 206 -9.03 -2.41 3.36
C VAL A 206 -8.22 -3.55 3.97
N ALA A 207 -8.09 -3.55 5.29
CA ALA A 207 -7.55 -4.65 6.06
C ALA A 207 -8.27 -4.82 7.40
N TYR A 208 -8.15 -6.03 7.96
CA TYR A 208 -8.54 -6.26 9.35
C TYR A 208 -7.41 -5.79 10.25
N ILE A 209 -7.78 -5.06 11.31
CA ILE A 209 -6.79 -4.70 12.34
C ILE A 209 -6.30 -5.97 13.03
N ASP A 210 -4.99 -6.05 13.21
CA ASP A 210 -4.30 -7.08 14.00
C ASP A 210 -4.33 -8.50 13.41
N SER A 211 -4.62 -8.66 12.10
CA SER A 211 -4.79 -9.97 11.46
C SER A 211 -3.51 -10.78 11.24
N TRP A 212 -2.33 -10.16 11.23
CA TRP A 212 -1.06 -10.80 10.82
C TRP A 212 -0.76 -12.07 11.63
N THR A 213 -1.11 -12.06 12.92
CA THR A 213 -0.80 -13.16 13.84
C THR A 213 -1.86 -14.25 13.90
N TRP A 214 -2.98 -14.13 13.18
CA TRP A 214 -4.09 -15.07 13.32
C TRP A 214 -3.81 -16.44 12.69
N GLY A 215 -2.82 -16.54 11.79
CA GLY A 215 -2.52 -17.79 11.10
C GLY A 215 -3.60 -18.21 10.09
N LEU A 216 -4.43 -17.26 9.67
CA LEU A 216 -5.52 -17.46 8.73
C LEU A 216 -5.20 -16.69 7.44
N GLU A 217 -5.62 -17.22 6.29
CA GLU A 217 -5.50 -16.52 5.00
C GLU A 217 -6.57 -15.42 4.88
N ILE A 218 -6.40 -14.37 5.68
CA ILE A 218 -7.22 -13.15 5.66
C ILE A 218 -6.36 -12.03 5.10
N PRO A 219 -6.36 -11.83 3.76
CA PRO A 219 -5.57 -10.79 3.14
C PRO A 219 -6.13 -9.40 3.46
N GLY A 220 -5.28 -8.39 3.42
CA GLY A 220 -5.69 -7.01 3.13
C GLY A 220 -5.79 -6.80 1.62
N PHE A 221 -6.42 -5.72 1.19
CA PHE A 221 -6.63 -5.40 -0.21
C PHE A 221 -6.26 -3.95 -0.51
N VAL A 222 -5.68 -3.74 -1.69
CA VAL A 222 -5.42 -2.41 -2.26
C VAL A 222 -6.02 -2.37 -3.67
N PHE A 223 -6.77 -1.33 -3.98
CA PHE A 223 -7.57 -1.23 -5.19
C PHE A 223 -6.92 -0.34 -6.24
N SER A 224 -6.05 -0.92 -7.09
CA SER A 224 -5.18 -0.16 -8.00
C SER A 224 -5.94 0.75 -8.96
N LYS A 225 -7.10 0.32 -9.48
CA LYS A 225 -7.93 1.14 -10.37
C LYS A 225 -8.58 2.31 -9.63
N ALA A 226 -9.06 2.07 -8.41
CA ALA A 226 -9.63 3.11 -7.56
C ALA A 226 -8.58 4.18 -7.19
N LEU A 227 -7.32 3.76 -7.08
CA LEU A 227 -6.16 4.62 -6.86
C LEU A 227 -5.58 5.22 -8.15
N GLY A 228 -6.25 5.05 -9.29
CA GLY A 228 -5.86 5.63 -10.58
C GLY A 228 -4.59 5.04 -11.19
N TYR A 229 -4.21 3.82 -10.80
CA TYR A 229 -2.93 3.19 -11.18
C TYR A 229 -1.69 4.01 -10.80
N SER A 230 -1.81 4.89 -9.80
CA SER A 230 -0.66 5.60 -9.25
C SER A 230 0.19 4.64 -8.44
N GLN A 231 1.44 4.39 -8.87
CA GLN A 231 2.43 3.61 -8.11
C GLN A 231 2.53 4.16 -6.67
N LYS A 232 2.53 5.49 -6.53
CA LYS A 232 2.58 6.17 -5.24
C LYS A 232 1.44 5.80 -4.32
N ASN A 233 0.22 5.97 -4.82
CA ASN A 233 -0.96 5.68 -4.02
C ASN A 233 -1.01 4.20 -3.64
N VAL A 234 -0.56 3.31 -4.53
CA VAL A 234 -0.56 1.86 -4.28
C VAL A 234 0.50 1.45 -3.26
N TRP A 235 1.72 2.01 -3.26
CA TRP A 235 2.69 1.69 -2.21
C TRP A 235 2.25 2.26 -0.86
N GLU A 236 1.75 3.51 -0.81
CA GLU A 236 1.29 4.12 0.45
C GLU A 236 0.12 3.33 1.02
N ALA A 237 -0.86 2.95 0.18
CA ALA A 237 -1.96 2.09 0.59
C ALA A 237 -1.47 0.69 1.02
N SER A 238 -0.51 0.09 0.31
CA SER A 238 0.03 -1.22 0.70
C SER A 238 0.72 -1.18 2.07
N SER A 239 1.50 -0.13 2.34
CA SER A 239 2.10 0.11 3.66
C SER A 239 1.03 0.36 4.72
N HIS A 240 0.00 1.16 4.42
CA HIS A 240 -1.12 1.47 5.30
C HIS A 240 -1.92 0.22 5.70
N GLU A 241 -2.36 -0.57 4.71
CA GLU A 241 -3.11 -1.79 4.96
C GLU A 241 -2.25 -2.83 5.69
N GLY A 242 -0.96 -2.94 5.32
CA GLY A 242 0.01 -3.72 6.09
C GLY A 242 0.07 -3.26 7.56
N GLY A 243 0.08 -1.95 7.81
CA GLY A 243 0.05 -1.37 9.16
C GLY A 243 -1.18 -1.80 9.96
N HIS A 244 -2.37 -1.76 9.36
CA HIS A 244 -3.58 -2.26 10.01
C HIS A 244 -3.44 -3.72 10.44
N THR A 245 -2.93 -4.59 9.58
CA THR A 245 -2.76 -6.01 9.93
C THR A 245 -1.81 -6.25 11.11
N ILE A 246 -0.92 -5.30 11.42
CA ILE A 246 -0.03 -5.30 12.60
C ILE A 246 -0.73 -4.79 13.88
N GLY A 247 -1.83 -4.06 13.73
CA GLY A 247 -2.57 -3.45 14.84
C GLY A 247 -2.55 -1.91 14.84
N LEU A 248 -2.12 -1.28 13.76
CA LEU A 248 -2.15 0.18 13.65
C LEU A 248 -3.55 0.69 13.36
N TYR A 249 -3.85 1.87 13.93
CA TYR A 249 -5.08 2.61 13.67
C TYR A 249 -4.77 3.84 12.82
N HIS A 250 -5.80 4.43 12.22
CA HIS A 250 -5.65 5.74 11.59
C HIS A 250 -5.06 6.75 12.57
N GLN A 251 -4.12 7.55 12.08
CA GLN A 251 -3.55 8.70 12.77
C GLN A 251 -4.45 9.89 12.49
N SER A 252 -5.33 10.22 13.44
CA SER A 252 -6.33 11.27 13.31
C SER A 252 -5.81 12.64 13.73
N LEU A 253 -6.50 13.69 13.27
CA LEU A 253 -6.18 15.07 13.60
C LEU A 253 -7.20 15.62 14.59
N TYR A 254 -6.72 16.24 15.66
CA TYR A 254 -7.52 16.93 16.67
C TYR A 254 -6.99 18.35 16.87
N ASP A 255 -7.86 19.27 17.29
CA ASP A 255 -7.44 20.60 17.73
C ASP A 255 -6.89 20.61 19.16
N ALA A 256 -6.40 21.77 19.61
CA ALA A 256 -5.86 21.95 20.96
C ALA A 256 -6.89 21.71 22.09
N ASN A 257 -8.19 21.74 21.77
CA ASN A 257 -9.29 21.50 22.70
C ASN A 257 -9.84 20.07 22.60
N CYS A 258 -9.12 19.16 21.92
CA CYS A 258 -9.54 17.77 21.73
C CYS A 258 -10.77 17.57 20.83
N ASN A 259 -11.16 18.57 20.02
CA ASN A 259 -12.18 18.38 18.99
C ASN A 259 -11.59 17.65 17.79
N TRP A 260 -12.34 16.68 17.27
CA TRP A 260 -11.94 15.92 16.09
C TRP A 260 -12.02 16.79 14.83
N LEU A 261 -10.92 16.87 14.08
CA LEU A 261 -10.80 17.67 12.85
C LEU A 261 -10.84 16.79 11.59
N ALA A 262 -10.14 15.66 11.61
CA ALA A 262 -10.09 14.73 10.49
C ALA A 262 -9.72 13.31 10.95
N GLU A 263 -10.21 12.30 10.23
CA GLU A 263 -9.84 10.90 10.46
C GLU A 263 -8.38 10.63 10.12
N TYR A 264 -7.92 11.22 9.02
CA TYR A 264 -6.57 11.07 8.50
C TYR A 264 -5.83 12.39 8.64
N ASN A 265 -4.74 12.35 9.40
CA ASN A 265 -3.90 13.50 9.60
C ASN A 265 -3.11 13.81 8.30
N PRO A 266 -3.23 15.04 7.76
CA PRO A 266 -2.54 15.45 6.54
C PRO A 266 -1.03 15.67 6.70
N GLY A 267 -0.53 15.56 7.93
CA GLY A 267 0.84 15.89 8.27
C GLY A 267 1.16 17.37 8.08
N GLY A 268 2.41 17.65 7.75
CA GLY A 268 2.91 19.00 7.52
C GLY A 268 4.39 18.97 7.15
N ASN A 269 4.89 20.07 6.57
CA ASN A 269 6.30 20.25 6.20
C ASN A 269 6.85 19.15 5.26
N GLY A 270 6.02 18.64 4.34
CA GLY A 270 6.43 17.62 3.36
C GLY A 270 6.37 16.18 3.87
N GLU A 271 5.85 15.97 5.08
CA GLU A 271 5.75 14.66 5.72
C GLU A 271 4.33 14.40 6.22
N ALA A 272 3.88 13.15 6.14
CA ALA A 272 2.61 12.73 6.73
C ALA A 272 2.67 11.30 7.27
N PRO A 273 1.77 10.95 8.21
CA PRO A 273 1.64 9.58 8.69
C PRO A 273 1.26 8.62 7.55
N ILE A 274 1.90 7.46 7.48
CA ILE A 274 1.47 6.35 6.60
C ILE A 274 0.03 5.96 6.94
N MET A 275 -0.29 5.87 8.23
CA MET A 275 -1.65 5.65 8.73
C MET A 275 -2.55 6.91 8.65
N GLY A 276 -2.18 7.89 7.82
CA GLY A 276 -2.85 9.18 7.61
C GLY A 276 -3.01 9.48 6.12
N VAL A 277 -2.71 10.71 5.70
CA VAL A 277 -2.82 11.16 4.30
C VAL A 277 -1.43 11.24 3.63
N SER A 278 -0.59 10.22 3.79
CA SER A 278 0.80 10.24 3.27
C SER A 278 0.89 10.43 1.75
N TYR A 279 -0.12 9.98 1.00
CA TYR A 279 -0.19 10.13 -0.45
C TYR A 279 -0.09 11.60 -0.93
N ASN A 280 -0.53 12.56 -0.11
CA ASN A 280 -0.48 14.00 -0.41
C ASN A 280 0.88 14.65 -0.10
N GLN A 281 1.79 13.94 0.56
CA GLN A 281 3.08 14.45 0.95
C GLN A 281 4.20 13.71 0.22
N PRO A 282 5.36 14.34 -0.03
CA PRO A 282 6.53 13.65 -0.57
C PRO A 282 6.95 12.43 0.27
N ILE A 283 6.81 12.50 1.60
CA ILE A 283 7.31 11.48 2.53
C ILE A 283 6.17 10.97 3.42
N GLY A 284 5.89 9.67 3.35
CA GLY A 284 5.14 8.92 4.36
C GLY A 284 6.09 8.41 5.45
N LYS A 285 5.65 8.47 6.71
CA LYS A 285 6.39 7.88 7.85
C LYS A 285 5.49 7.14 8.82
N TRP A 286 6.05 6.17 9.51
CA TRP A 286 5.49 5.70 10.78
C TRP A 286 5.49 6.83 11.79
N TRP A 287 4.35 7.04 12.44
CA TRP A 287 4.06 8.28 13.14
C TRP A 287 3.83 8.06 14.64
N ILE A 288 3.97 9.14 15.40
CA ILE A 288 3.56 9.18 16.81
C ILE A 288 2.47 10.23 16.91
N GLY A 289 1.23 9.79 17.14
CA GLY A 289 0.09 10.69 17.11
C GLY A 289 -1.19 10.09 17.69
N PRO A 290 -2.23 10.93 17.82
CA PRO A 290 -3.53 10.48 18.32
C PRO A 290 -4.24 9.61 17.27
N THR A 291 -4.96 8.61 17.75
CA THR A 291 -5.74 7.70 16.89
C THR A 291 -7.24 7.93 17.09
N THR A 292 -7.92 7.03 17.80
CA THR A 292 -9.35 7.11 18.08
C THR A 292 -9.73 8.19 19.11
N SER A 293 -8.75 8.77 19.79
CA SER A 293 -8.92 9.83 20.77
C SER A 293 -7.69 10.74 20.81
N CYS A 294 -7.91 12.05 20.99
CA CYS A 294 -6.84 13.01 21.26
C CYS A 294 -6.03 12.71 22.53
N LYS A 295 -6.57 11.88 23.45
CA LYS A 295 -5.93 11.52 24.72
C LYS A 295 -5.07 10.25 24.63
N THR A 296 -5.17 9.53 23.51
CA THR A 296 -4.48 8.26 23.30
C THR A 296 -3.57 8.38 22.10
N THR A 297 -2.27 8.31 22.35
CA THR A 297 -1.24 8.34 21.32
C THR A 297 -0.82 6.92 20.95
N GLN A 298 -0.76 6.62 19.66
CA GLN A 298 -0.10 5.44 19.12
C GLN A 298 1.26 5.86 18.54
N ASP A 299 2.31 5.18 18.97
CA ASP A 299 3.61 5.17 18.31
C ASP A 299 3.65 3.94 17.38
N ASP A 300 3.49 4.20 16.08
CA ASP A 300 3.40 3.15 15.07
C ASP A 300 4.64 2.25 15.08
N ALA A 301 5.83 2.85 15.16
CA ALA A 301 7.08 2.11 15.14
C ALA A 301 7.22 1.20 16.37
N SER A 302 6.82 1.70 17.55
CA SER A 302 6.81 0.89 18.78
C SER A 302 5.81 -0.28 18.70
N VAL A 303 4.62 -0.08 18.11
CA VAL A 303 3.64 -1.17 17.93
C VAL A 303 4.17 -2.22 16.94
N ILE A 304 4.72 -1.79 15.80
CA ILE A 304 5.32 -2.70 14.82
C ILE A 304 6.45 -3.51 15.47
N ALA A 305 7.42 -2.83 16.11
CA ALA A 305 8.56 -3.47 16.75
C ALA A 305 8.17 -4.37 17.93
N ALA A 306 7.03 -4.15 18.58
CA ALA A 306 6.50 -5.05 19.61
C ALA A 306 5.89 -6.32 19.01
N LYS A 307 5.26 -6.22 17.83
CA LYS A 307 4.60 -7.34 17.16
C LYS A 307 5.59 -8.32 16.54
N VAL A 308 6.66 -7.80 15.93
CA VAL A 308 7.60 -8.58 15.10
C VAL A 308 8.86 -9.04 15.85
N ARG A 309 8.73 -9.30 17.15
CA ARG A 309 9.81 -9.83 18.00
C ARG A 309 10.02 -11.33 17.84
#